data_AF-A0A4Q4YX04-F1
#
_entry.id   AF-A0A4Q4YX04-F1
#
_cell.length_a   1.000
_cell.length_b   1.000
_cell.length_c   1.000
_cell.angle_alpha   90.00
_cell.angle_beta   90.00
_cell.angle_gamma   90.00
#
_symmetry.space_group_name_H-M   'P 1'
#
loop_
_entity.id
_entity.type
_entity.pdbx_description
1 polymer ?
#
loop_
_entity_poly.entity_id
_entity_poly.type
_entity_poly.pdbx_seq_one_letter_code
_entity_poly.pdbx_strand_id
1 'polypeptide(L)'
;MRVVVALGGNALLQRGEPMTTDVQRRNVSRAAPALAQIAADHELVISHGNGPQVGLLALQAAAYTDAEPSTLDVLGAQTQGMIAYILEQELTNVFPTTERFATILTMVEVD
;
A
#
# COMPACT_ATOMS: atom_id res chain seq x y z
N MET A 1 -14.68 -16.57 -8.61
CA MET A 1 -14.24 -16.96 -7.24
C MET A 1 -13.62 -15.74 -6.59
N ARG A 2 -13.67 -15.60 -5.26
CA ARG A 2 -12.95 -14.54 -4.56
C ARG A 2 -11.50 -14.95 -4.34
N VAL A 3 -10.55 -14.10 -4.74
CA VAL A 3 -9.11 -14.32 -4.60
C VAL A 3 -8.52 -13.21 -3.73
N VAL A 4 -7.81 -13.60 -2.69
CA VAL A 4 -7.08 -12.68 -1.82
C VAL A 4 -5.62 -12.65 -2.23
N VAL A 5 -5.11 -11.47 -2.59
CA VAL A 5 -3.70 -11.24 -2.94
C VAL A 5 -3.04 -10.41 -1.84
N ALA A 6 -1.94 -10.92 -1.28
CA ALA A 6 -1.12 -10.21 -0.31
C ALA A 6 0.13 -9.63 -0.98
N LEU A 7 0.15 -8.31 -1.19
CA LEU A 7 1.30 -7.60 -1.71
C LEU A 7 2.33 -7.39 -0.59
N GLY A 8 3.50 -8.00 -0.70
CA GLY A 8 4.56 -7.78 0.29
C GLY A 8 4.99 -6.30 0.31
N GLY A 9 5.42 -5.78 1.47
CA GLY A 9 5.93 -4.40 1.57
C GLY A 9 7.11 -4.14 0.62
N ASN A 10 7.90 -5.18 0.30
CA ASN A 10 9.00 -5.12 -0.67
C ASN A 10 8.53 -5.06 -2.13
N ALA A 11 7.28 -5.42 -2.42
CA ALA A 11 6.68 -5.22 -3.74
C ALA A 11 6.36 -3.73 -3.97
N LEU A 12 6.22 -2.95 -2.90
CA LEU A 12 6.00 -1.50 -2.96
C LEU A 12 7.33 -0.74 -2.94
N LEU A 13 8.33 -1.23 -2.21
CA LEU A 13 9.66 -0.62 -2.17
C LEU A 13 10.74 -1.70 -2.06
N GLN A 14 11.59 -1.84 -3.08
CA GLN A 14 12.63 -2.87 -3.08
C GLN A 14 13.83 -2.43 -2.25
N ARG A 15 14.62 -3.41 -1.78
CA ARG A 15 15.81 -3.15 -0.96
C ARG A 15 16.81 -2.29 -1.74
N GLY A 16 17.22 -1.18 -1.14
CA GLY A 16 18.18 -0.25 -1.73
C GLY A 16 17.58 0.79 -2.67
N GLU A 17 16.27 0.74 -2.95
CA GLU A 17 15.64 1.83 -3.68
C GLU A 17 15.44 3.07 -2.79
N PRO A 18 15.49 4.29 -3.36
CA PRO A 18 15.13 5.51 -2.65
C PRO A 18 13.68 5.42 -2.15
N MET A 19 13.44 5.84 -0.91
CA MET A 19 12.11 5.81 -0.28
C MET A 19 11.23 6.99 -0.73
N THR A 20 11.02 7.14 -2.05
CA THR A 20 10.19 8.21 -2.62
C THR A 20 8.85 7.69 -3.11
N THR A 21 7.85 8.58 -3.18
CA THR A 21 6.53 8.24 -3.71
C THR A 21 6.61 7.77 -5.18
N ASP A 22 7.48 8.36 -6.00
CA ASP A 22 7.63 8.00 -7.41
C ASP A 22 8.17 6.57 -7.59
N VAL A 23 9.10 6.15 -6.73
CA VAL A 23 9.60 4.78 -6.71
C VAL A 23 8.47 3.81 -6.36
N GLN A 24 7.70 4.13 -5.32
CA GLN A 24 6.56 3.29 -4.90
C GLN A 24 5.51 3.18 -6.00
N ARG A 25 5.16 4.31 -6.64
CA ARG A 25 4.25 4.34 -7.79
C ARG A 25 4.73 3.46 -8.94
N ARG A 26 6.01 3.57 -9.31
CA ARG A 26 6.62 2.74 -10.36
C ARG A 26 6.58 1.25 -10.01
N ASN A 27 6.78 0.89 -8.76
CA ASN A 27 6.74 -0.50 -8.34
C ASN A 27 5.31 -1.05 -8.37
N VAL A 28 4.36 -0.28 -7.89
CA VAL A 28 2.93 -0.62 -7.97
C VAL A 28 2.47 -0.75 -9.42
N SER A 29 2.85 0.17 -10.31
CA SER A 29 2.43 0.14 -11.72
C SER A 29 2.95 -1.10 -12.46
N ARG A 30 4.06 -1.70 -12.00
CA ARG A 30 4.55 -2.99 -12.51
C ARG A 30 3.72 -4.18 -12.05
N ALA A 31 3.10 -4.10 -10.87
CA ALA A 31 2.24 -5.16 -10.32
C ALA A 31 0.81 -5.08 -10.87
N ALA A 32 0.32 -3.88 -11.20
CA ALA A 32 -1.06 -3.62 -11.60
C ALA A 32 -1.54 -4.50 -12.78
N PRO A 33 -0.77 -4.73 -13.87
CA PRO A 33 -1.20 -5.60 -14.97
C PRO A 33 -1.43 -7.05 -14.55
N ALA A 34 -0.62 -7.59 -13.64
CA ALA A 34 -0.80 -8.95 -13.13
C ALA A 34 -2.06 -9.06 -12.27
N LEU A 35 -2.35 -8.03 -11.46
CA LEU A 35 -3.60 -7.95 -10.69
C LEU A 35 -4.82 -7.84 -11.62
N ALA A 36 -4.73 -7.08 -12.71
CA ALA A 36 -5.80 -6.97 -13.71
C ALA A 36 -6.11 -8.31 -14.39
N GLN A 37 -5.08 -9.11 -14.69
CA GLN A 37 -5.29 -10.46 -15.25
C GLN A 37 -6.04 -11.37 -14.28
N ILE A 38 -5.72 -11.32 -12.98
CA ILE A 38 -6.43 -12.10 -11.96
C ILE A 38 -7.89 -11.64 -11.85
N ALA A 39 -8.11 -10.33 -11.83
CA ALA A 39 -9.44 -9.75 -11.68
C ALA A 39 -10.37 -9.96 -12.90
N ALA A 40 -9.82 -10.35 -14.06
CA ALA A 40 -10.62 -10.63 -15.26
C ALA A 40 -11.64 -11.77 -15.04
N ASP A 41 -11.25 -12.78 -14.24
CA ASP A 41 -12.06 -13.97 -13.98
C ASP A 41 -12.46 -14.13 -12.49
N HIS A 42 -12.00 -13.23 -11.62
CA HIS A 42 -12.11 -13.35 -10.18
C HIS A 42 -12.48 -12.04 -9.48
N GLU A 43 -13.20 -12.15 -8.37
CA GLU A 43 -13.38 -11.02 -7.45
C GLU A 43 -12.09 -10.85 -6.64
N LEU A 44 -11.39 -9.75 -6.88
CA LEU A 44 -10.08 -9.50 -6.32
C LEU A 44 -10.18 -8.75 -4.98
N VAL A 45 -9.54 -9.29 -3.94
CA VAL A 45 -9.30 -8.61 -2.66
C VAL A 45 -7.81 -8.45 -2.47
N ILE A 46 -7.35 -7.22 -2.23
CA ILE A 46 -5.93 -6.91 -2.07
C ILE A 46 -5.65 -6.57 -0.60
N SER A 47 -4.61 -7.19 -0.05
CA SER A 47 -3.96 -6.76 1.18
C SER A 47 -2.52 -6.36 0.87
N HIS A 48 -1.89 -5.59 1.76
CA HIS A 48 -0.50 -5.19 1.57
C HIS A 48 0.27 -5.16 2.89
N GLY A 49 1.58 -5.37 2.82
CA GLY A 49 2.51 -5.01 3.89
C GLY A 49 2.91 -3.53 3.81
N ASN A 50 3.53 -3.02 4.87
CA ASN A 50 3.92 -1.61 4.99
C ASN A 50 5.32 -1.40 5.60
N GLY A 51 6.11 -2.46 5.81
CA GLY A 51 7.35 -2.41 6.59
C GLY A 51 8.30 -1.24 6.25
N PRO A 52 8.69 -1.06 4.97
CA PRO A 52 9.50 0.10 4.57
C PRO A 52 8.79 1.44 4.85
N GLN A 53 7.50 1.56 4.53
CA GLN A 53 6.74 2.79 4.65
C GLN A 53 6.56 3.23 6.11
N VAL A 54 6.18 2.30 6.99
CA VAL A 54 5.98 2.58 8.41
C VAL A 54 7.33 2.88 9.09
N GLY A 55 8.40 2.23 8.64
CA GLY A 55 9.76 2.54 9.08
C GLY A 55 10.19 3.96 8.72
N LEU A 56 9.89 4.42 7.50
CA LEU A 56 10.16 5.82 7.09
C LEU A 56 9.34 6.80 7.94
N LEU A 57 8.04 6.57 8.10
CA LEU A 57 7.19 7.44 8.90
C LEU A 57 7.66 7.49 10.36
N ALA A 58 8.12 6.37 10.92
CA ALA A 58 8.67 6.34 12.27
C ALA A 58 9.94 7.18 12.41
N LEU A 59 10.85 7.11 11.42
CA LEU A 59 12.05 7.96 11.39
C LEU A 59 11.69 9.45 11.25
N GLN A 60 10.70 9.78 10.41
CA GLN A 60 10.22 11.15 10.24
C GLN A 60 9.57 11.68 11.52
N ALA A 61 8.72 10.86 12.17
CA ALA A 61 8.09 11.21 13.44
C ALA A 61 9.12 11.43 14.55
N ALA A 62 10.17 10.61 14.61
CA ALA A 62 11.26 10.77 15.58
C ALA A 62 12.16 12.00 15.30
N ALA A 63 12.22 12.47 14.06
CA ALA A 63 13.02 13.64 13.67
C ALA A 63 12.32 14.98 13.95
N TYR A 64 10.99 14.98 14.11
CA TYR A 64 10.22 16.18 14.43
C TYR A 64 10.18 16.41 15.94
N THR A 65 10.69 17.55 16.41
CA THR A 65 10.91 17.80 17.85
C THR A 65 9.88 18.70 18.52
N ASP A 66 9.01 19.35 17.75
CA ASP A 66 8.02 20.29 18.31
C ASP A 66 6.74 19.60 18.81
N ALA A 67 6.63 18.28 18.64
CA ALA A 67 5.55 17.45 19.16
C ALA A 67 6.03 16.03 19.48
N GLU A 68 5.29 15.31 20.31
CA GLU A 68 5.54 13.89 20.57
C GLU A 68 5.35 13.06 19.27
N PRO A 69 6.23 12.08 18.99
CA PRO A 69 6.09 11.19 17.85
C PRO A 69 4.76 10.41 17.92
N SER A 70 4.11 10.24 16.76
CA SER A 70 2.96 9.34 16.66
C SER A 70 3.35 7.91 17.01
N THR A 71 2.44 7.20 17.69
CA THR A 71 2.62 5.79 18.04
C THR A 71 2.61 4.90 16.80
N LEU A 72 3.22 3.71 16.90
CA LEU A 72 3.42 2.84 15.73
C LEU A 72 2.11 2.34 15.11
N ASP A 73 1.06 2.14 15.91
CA ASP A 73 -0.29 1.80 15.46
C ASP A 73 -0.92 2.94 14.64
N VAL A 74 -0.77 4.19 15.09
CA VAL A 74 -1.22 5.38 14.34
C VAL A 74 -0.45 5.53 13.04
N LEU A 75 0.87 5.33 13.06
CA LEU A 75 1.68 5.31 11.83
C LEU A 75 1.27 4.16 10.91
N GLY A 76 0.94 3.00 11.46
CA GLY A 76 0.37 1.87 10.75
C GLY A 76 -0.92 2.26 10.01
N ALA A 77 -1.85 2.90 10.71
CA ALA A 77 -3.09 3.41 10.12
C ALA A 77 -2.83 4.44 8.99
N GLN A 78 -1.86 5.36 9.17
CA GLN A 78 -1.45 6.31 8.13
C GLN A 78 -0.93 5.60 6.87
N THR A 79 -0.11 4.56 7.03
CA THR A 79 0.43 3.83 5.87
C THR A 79 -0.63 3.07 5.07
N GLN A 80 -1.76 2.68 5.68
CA GLN A 80 -2.86 2.06 4.93
C GLN A 80 -3.41 3.03 3.88
N GLY A 81 -3.72 4.26 4.27
CA GLY A 81 -4.20 5.29 3.34
C GLY A 81 -3.14 5.66 2.30
N MET A 82 -1.88 5.84 2.72
CA MET A 82 -0.77 6.20 1.82
C MET A 82 -0.57 5.15 0.72
N ILE A 83 -0.46 3.87 1.09
CA ILE A 83 -0.18 2.79 0.15
C ILE A 83 -1.39 2.53 -0.73
N ALA A 84 -2.58 2.48 -0.15
CA ALA A 84 -3.78 2.15 -0.88
C ALA A 84 -4.14 3.23 -1.89
N TYR A 85 -3.91 4.51 -1.58
CA TYR A 85 -4.07 5.59 -2.56
C TYR A 85 -3.19 5.39 -3.81
N ILE A 86 -1.92 4.99 -3.63
CA ILE A 86 -1.01 4.71 -4.76
C ILE A 86 -1.50 3.48 -5.53
N LEU A 87 -1.91 2.41 -4.83
CA LEU A 87 -2.49 1.21 -5.44
C LEU A 87 -3.72 1.54 -6.29
N GLU A 88 -4.71 2.23 -5.74
CA GLU A 88 -5.94 2.59 -6.45
C GLU A 88 -5.65 3.44 -7.69
N GLN A 89 -4.73 4.40 -7.62
CA GLN A 89 -4.37 5.21 -8.78
C GLN A 89 -3.76 4.38 -9.91
N GLU A 90 -2.81 3.50 -9.58
CA GLU A 90 -2.15 2.68 -10.60
C GLU A 90 -3.04 1.54 -11.12
N LEU A 91 -3.94 1.01 -10.30
CA LEU A 91 -4.96 0.06 -10.74
C LEU A 91 -5.96 0.75 -11.67
N THR A 92 -6.41 1.97 -11.35
CA THR A 92 -7.30 2.75 -12.22
C THR A 92 -6.70 3.01 -13.60
N ASN A 93 -5.36 3.07 -13.71
CA ASN A 93 -4.68 3.24 -14.99
C ASN A 93 -4.74 2.02 -15.91
N VAL A 94 -4.97 0.81 -15.36
CA VAL A 94 -4.93 -0.45 -16.13
C VAL A 94 -6.28 -1.17 -16.20
N PHE A 95 -7.20 -0.87 -15.27
CA PHE A 95 -8.55 -1.45 -15.26
C PHE A 95 -9.54 -0.63 -16.11
N PRO A 96 -10.64 -1.26 -16.57
CA PRO A 96 -11.73 -0.53 -17.22
C PRO A 96 -12.28 0.58 -16.32
N THR A 97 -12.67 1.71 -16.91
CA THR A 97 -13.22 2.87 -16.17
C THR A 97 -14.54 2.60 -15.46
N THR A 98 -15.16 1.44 -15.69
CA THR A 98 -16.34 0.97 -14.96
C THR A 98 -16.00 0.31 -13.64
N GLU A 99 -14.75 -0.16 -13.47
CA GLU A 99 -14.30 -0.78 -12.23
C GLU A 99 -14.18 0.28 -11.12
N ARG A 100 -14.42 -0.13 -9.87
CA ARG A 100 -14.35 0.74 -8.71
C ARG A 100 -13.51 0.07 -7.64
N PHE A 101 -12.51 0.78 -7.15
CA PHE A 101 -11.72 0.36 -6.01
C PHE A 101 -12.21 1.06 -4.75
N ALA A 102 -12.11 0.36 -3.62
CA ALA A 102 -12.38 0.92 -2.31
C ALA A 102 -11.35 0.41 -1.32
N THR A 103 -10.78 1.32 -0.54
CA THR A 103 -9.90 1.01 0.58
C THR A 103 -10.68 1.06 1.88
N ILE A 104 -10.46 0.07 2.74
CA ILE A 104 -11.06 -0.01 4.07
C ILE A 104 -9.94 -0.02 5.10
N LEU A 105 -9.92 1.00 5.97
CA LEU A 105 -9.03 1.03 7.12
C LEU A 105 -9.35 -0.17 8.01
N THR A 106 -8.35 -0.98 8.30
CA THR A 106 -8.52 -2.23 9.05
C THR A 106 -7.72 -2.18 10.35
N MET A 107 -8.39 -2.50 11.46
CA MET A 107 -7.75 -2.78 12.75
C MET A 107 -7.77 -4.29 12.96
N VAL A 108 -6.59 -4.88 13.22
CA VAL A 108 -6.42 -6.33 13.39
C VAL A 108 -6.12 -6.60 14.86
N GLU A 109 -6.88 -7.51 15.47
CA GLU A 109 -6.58 -8.03 16.81
C GLU A 109 -5.34 -8.93 16.75
N VAL A 110 -4.43 -8.76 17.72
CA VAL A 110 -3.17 -9.50 17.80
C VAL A 110 -3.07 -10.12 19.19
N ASP A 111 -2.79 -11.42 19.25
CA ASP A 111 -2.60 -12.20 20.50
C ASP A 111 -1.27 -11.88 21.20
#